data_AF-A0A2N1F306-F1
#
_entry.id   AF-A0A2N1F306-F1
#
_cell.length_a   1.000
_cell.length_b   1.000
_cell.length_c   1.000
_cell.angle_alpha   90.00
_cell.angle_beta   90.00
_cell.angle_gamma   90.00
#
_symmetry.space_group_name_H-M   'P 1'
#
loop_
_entity.id
_entity.type
_entity.pdbx_description
1 polymer ?
#
loop_
_entity_poly.entity_id
_entity_poly.type
_entity_poly.pdbx_seq_one_letter_code
_entity_poly.pdbx_strand_id
1 'polypeptide(L)'
;MRVLKILLIILISCNFINCDSKKQLKEKWINLKNSNNEQTEIKRIEKLSDFISKINGHFRMNGITQNNDTLNLIIQRTDSVKLSHINMIINWENNSYHAKNWKPINLKNIYLFFRE
;
A
#
# COMPACT_ATOMS: atom_id res chain seq x y z
N MET A 1 -11.06 -31.84 -25.56
CA MET A 1 -10.35 -31.95 -24.25
C MET A 1 -9.00 -31.21 -24.17
N ARG A 2 -8.37 -30.75 -25.26
CA ARG A 2 -7.09 -29.98 -25.17
C ARG A 2 -7.26 -28.54 -24.69
N VAL A 3 -8.32 -27.85 -25.11
CA VAL A 3 -8.59 -26.43 -24.76
C VAL A 3 -8.92 -26.26 -23.28
N LEU A 4 -9.71 -27.18 -22.69
CA LEU A 4 -10.10 -27.13 -21.28
C LEU A 4 -8.89 -27.26 -20.33
N LYS A 5 -7.86 -28.03 -20.72
CA LYS A 5 -6.63 -28.19 -19.93
C LYS A 5 -5.75 -26.94 -19.93
N ILE A 6 -5.70 -26.21 -21.05
CA ILE A 6 -4.95 -24.95 -21.15
C ILE A 6 -5.62 -23.86 -20.31
N LEU A 7 -6.96 -23.77 -20.35
CA LEU A 7 -7.71 -22.81 -19.54
C LEU A 7 -7.48 -23.03 -18.03
N LEU A 8 -7.45 -24.29 -17.59
CA LEU A 8 -7.24 -24.64 -16.18
C LEU A 8 -5.82 -24.26 -15.70
N ILE A 9 -4.79 -24.48 -16.53
CA ILE A 9 -3.40 -24.15 -16.18
C ILE A 9 -3.21 -22.64 -16.05
N ILE A 10 -3.84 -21.85 -16.93
CA ILE A 10 -3.80 -20.37 -16.87
C ILE A 10 -4.55 -19.84 -15.63
N LEU A 11 -5.72 -20.42 -15.31
CA LEU A 11 -6.47 -20.06 -14.11
C LEU A 11 -5.71 -20.38 -12.81
N ILE A 12 -4.99 -21.50 -12.78
CA ILE A 12 -4.19 -21.89 -11.61
C ILE A 12 -2.99 -20.96 -11.45
N SER A 13 -2.25 -20.64 -12.52
CA SER A 13 -1.10 -19.74 -12.46
C SER A 13 -1.49 -18.30 -12.09
N CYS A 14 -2.60 -17.76 -12.63
CA CYS A 14 -3.12 -16.44 -12.22
C CYS A 14 -3.50 -16.40 -10.74
N ASN A 15 -4.09 -17.48 -10.20
CA ASN A 15 -4.44 -17.53 -8.78
C ASN A 15 -3.19 -17.60 -7.87
N PHE A 16 -2.13 -18.31 -8.28
CA PHE A 16 -0.89 -18.35 -7.50
C PHE A 16 -0.16 -17.01 -7.46
N ILE A 17 -0.08 -16.30 -8.60
CA ILE A 17 0.55 -14.96 -8.67
C ILE A 17 -0.23 -13.95 -7.80
N ASN A 18 -1.56 -14.02 -7.81
CA ASN A 18 -2.39 -13.13 -7.00
C ASN A 18 -2.29 -13.40 -5.49
N CYS A 19 -2.26 -14.68 -5.11
CA CYS A 19 -2.06 -15.07 -3.71
C CYS A 19 -0.69 -14.61 -3.19
N ASP A 20 0.36 -14.79 -3.99
CA ASP A 20 1.72 -14.37 -3.65
C ASP A 20 1.84 -12.83 -3.54
N SER A 21 1.24 -12.10 -4.48
CA SER A 21 1.24 -10.63 -4.46
C SER A 21 0.59 -10.06 -3.21
N LYS A 22 -0.57 -10.61 -2.81
CA LYS A 22 -1.26 -10.19 -1.58
C LYS A 22 -0.45 -10.49 -0.33
N LYS A 23 0.23 -11.64 -0.29
CA LYS A 23 1.11 -12.02 0.83
C LYS A 23 2.30 -11.05 0.94
N GLN A 24 2.98 -10.77 -0.18
CA GLN A 24 4.11 -9.85 -0.23
C GLN A 24 3.70 -8.41 0.17
N LEU A 25 2.53 -7.93 -0.29
CA LEU A 25 1.99 -6.64 0.14
C LEU A 25 1.77 -6.58 1.66
N LYS A 26 1.18 -7.65 2.24
CA LYS A 26 0.95 -7.73 3.67
C LYS A 26 2.26 -7.69 4.46
N GLU A 27 3.28 -8.45 4.05
CA GLU A 27 4.59 -8.47 4.71
C GLU A 27 5.28 -7.10 4.62
N LYS A 28 5.29 -6.48 3.44
CA LYS A 28 5.85 -5.14 3.24
C LYS A 28 5.13 -4.08 4.09
N TRP A 29 3.81 -4.15 4.17
CA TRP A 29 3.02 -3.26 5.02
C TRP A 29 3.30 -3.43 6.52
N ILE A 30 3.39 -4.68 7.00
CA ILE A 30 3.76 -4.97 8.39
C ILE A 30 5.15 -4.42 8.69
N ASN A 31 6.11 -4.63 7.78
CA ASN A 31 7.45 -4.09 7.92
C ASN A 31 7.40 -2.55 7.98
N LEU A 32 6.69 -1.89 7.07
CA LEU A 32 6.53 -0.43 7.12
C LEU A 32 6.00 0.04 8.47
N LYS A 33 4.94 -0.58 9.01
CA LYS A 33 4.37 -0.24 10.31
C LYS A 33 5.32 -0.40 11.49
N ASN A 34 6.24 -1.34 11.40
CA ASN A 34 7.20 -1.65 12.45
C ASN A 34 8.52 -0.89 12.27
N SER A 35 8.52 0.25 11.56
CA SER A 35 9.70 1.09 11.40
C SER A 35 10.04 1.76 12.73
N ASN A 36 11.33 1.76 13.08
CA ASN A 36 11.83 2.29 14.34
C ASN A 36 12.58 3.62 14.19
N ASN A 37 12.85 4.06 12.96
CA ASN A 37 13.43 5.36 12.63
C ASN A 37 13.00 5.79 11.21
N GLU A 38 13.09 7.09 10.94
CA GLU A 38 12.65 7.71 9.67
C GLU A 38 13.37 7.11 8.45
N GLN A 39 14.68 6.91 8.52
CA GLN A 39 15.45 6.37 7.39
C GLN A 39 14.98 4.95 7.01
N THR A 40 14.64 4.13 8.01
CA THR A 40 14.12 2.78 7.80
C THR A 40 12.69 2.81 7.26
N GLU A 41 11.88 3.77 7.73
CA GLU A 41 10.53 4.00 7.21
C GLU A 41 10.56 4.38 5.73
N ILE A 42 11.42 5.33 5.34
CA ILE A 42 11.63 5.74 3.93
C ILE A 42 11.97 4.54 3.05
N LYS A 43 13.00 3.77 3.42
CA LYS A 43 13.39 2.56 2.67
C LYS A 43 12.28 1.53 2.55
N ARG A 44 11.39 1.45 3.54
CA ARG A 44 10.25 0.52 3.53
C ARG A 44 9.10 1.04 2.66
N ILE A 45 8.90 2.36 2.60
CA ILE A 45 7.99 3.01 1.65
C ILE A 45 8.46 2.75 0.22
N GLU A 46 9.73 3.01 -0.10
CA GLU A 46 10.33 2.74 -1.42
C GLU A 46 10.09 1.28 -1.84
N LYS A 47 10.45 0.33 -0.98
CA LYS A 47 10.25 -1.11 -1.23
C LYS A 47 8.79 -1.52 -1.41
N LEU A 48 7.84 -0.80 -0.80
CA LEU A 48 6.41 -1.02 -0.99
C LEU A 48 5.97 -0.42 -2.33
N SER A 49 6.38 0.81 -2.64
CA SER A 49 6.11 1.50 -3.89
C SER A 49 6.63 0.70 -5.10
N ASP A 50 7.90 0.29 -5.07
CA ASP A 50 8.53 -0.54 -6.11
C ASP A 50 7.74 -1.82 -6.36
N PHE A 51 7.23 -2.44 -5.30
CA PHE A 51 6.46 -3.67 -5.43
C PHE A 51 5.08 -3.42 -6.03
N ILE A 52 4.40 -2.35 -5.61
CA ILE A 52 3.12 -1.94 -6.19
C ILE A 52 3.30 -1.68 -7.68
N SER A 53 4.34 -0.95 -8.08
CA SER A 53 4.68 -0.71 -9.49
C SER A 53 4.99 -2.00 -10.24
N LYS A 54 5.74 -2.93 -9.64
CA LYS A 54 6.07 -4.23 -10.24
C LYS A 54 4.83 -5.09 -10.53
N ILE A 55 3.79 -5.00 -9.71
CA ILE A 55 2.52 -5.70 -9.93
C ILE A 55 1.52 -4.88 -10.77
N ASN A 56 1.96 -3.78 -11.39
CA ASN A 56 1.13 -2.82 -12.12
C ASN A 56 -0.06 -2.33 -11.28
N GLY A 57 0.18 -2.13 -9.99
CA GLY A 57 -0.79 -1.67 -9.02
C GLY A 57 -0.85 -0.16 -8.93
N HIS A 58 -1.93 0.34 -8.33
CA HIS A 58 -2.12 1.73 -7.97
C HIS A 58 -2.63 1.82 -6.54
N PHE A 59 -2.39 2.95 -5.88
CA PHE A 59 -2.82 3.13 -4.50
C PHE A 59 -3.53 4.46 -4.27
N ARG A 60 -4.37 4.48 -3.24
CA ARG A 60 -5.00 5.68 -2.68
C ARG A 60 -4.71 5.73 -1.20
N MET A 61 -4.38 6.91 -0.68
CA MET A 61 -4.06 7.11 0.73
C MET A 61 -5.00 8.09 1.38
N ASN A 62 -5.46 7.72 2.57
CA ASN A 62 -6.29 8.55 3.41
C ASN A 62 -5.62 8.72 4.77
N GLY A 63 -5.41 9.97 5.17
CA GLY A 63 -5.05 10.34 6.53
C GLY A 63 -6.31 10.36 7.38
N ILE A 64 -6.25 9.73 8.55
CA ILE A 64 -7.30 9.79 9.55
C ILE A 64 -6.88 10.80 10.62
N THR A 65 -7.70 11.81 10.87
CA THR A 65 -7.41 12.83 11.89
C THR A 65 -7.58 12.26 13.30
N GLN A 66 -7.12 12.99 14.31
CA GLN A 66 -7.41 12.65 15.72
C GLN A 66 -8.92 12.66 16.05
N ASN A 67 -9.71 13.39 15.28
CA ASN A 67 -11.18 13.44 15.40
C ASN A 67 -11.88 12.37 14.55
N ASN A 68 -11.12 11.45 13.95
CA ASN A 68 -11.61 10.36 13.10
C ASN A 68 -12.19 10.82 11.74
N ASP A 69 -11.85 12.04 11.30
CA ASP A 69 -12.18 12.50 9.95
C ASP A 69 -11.23 11.88 8.92
N THR A 70 -11.73 11.67 7.70
CA THR A 70 -10.94 11.12 6.60
C THR A 70 -10.47 12.23 5.67
N LEU A 71 -9.18 12.27 5.40
CA LEU A 71 -8.53 13.27 4.54
C LEU A 71 -7.78 12.59 3.39
N ASN A 72 -7.96 13.09 2.18
CA ASN A 72 -7.20 12.62 1.03
C ASN A 72 -5.82 13.30 1.00
N LEU A 73 -4.77 12.54 1.35
CA LEU A 73 -3.41 13.07 1.48
C LEU A 73 -2.75 13.43 0.14
N ILE A 74 -3.31 12.99 -0.98
CA ILE A 74 -2.81 13.37 -2.32
C ILE A 74 -3.12 14.85 -2.60
N ILE A 75 -4.29 15.31 -2.12
CA ILE A 75 -4.84 16.65 -2.38
C ILE A 75 -4.40 17.65 -1.29
N GLN A 76 -4.17 17.17 -0.07
CA GLN A 76 -3.83 18.01 1.08
C GLN A 76 -2.38 18.50 1.02
N ARG A 77 -2.18 19.83 1.12
CA ARG A 77 -0.85 20.48 1.07
C ARG A 77 -0.47 21.23 2.36
N THR A 78 -1.23 21.04 3.44
CA THR A 78 -1.11 21.87 4.64
C THR A 78 -0.80 21.05 5.88
N ASP A 79 0.25 21.46 6.59
CA ASP A 79 0.79 20.80 7.79
C ASP A 79 -0.09 20.97 9.06
N SER A 80 -1.20 21.69 8.97
CA SER A 80 -2.03 22.06 10.12
C SER A 80 -2.89 20.92 10.67
N VAL A 81 -3.07 19.83 9.92
CA VAL A 81 -3.95 18.74 10.36
C VAL A 81 -3.19 17.69 11.14
N LYS A 82 -3.56 17.52 12.42
CA LYS A 82 -3.08 16.44 13.28
C LYS A 82 -3.65 15.10 12.82
N LEU A 83 -2.82 14.34 12.11
CA LEU A 83 -3.12 12.96 11.72
C LEU A 83 -2.91 12.00 12.90
N SER A 84 -3.85 11.08 13.08
CA SER A 84 -3.76 9.93 13.97
C SER A 84 -2.99 8.79 13.30
N HIS A 85 -3.40 8.42 12.09
CA HIS A 85 -2.81 7.34 11.30
C HIS A 85 -3.19 7.49 9.82
N ILE A 86 -2.65 6.62 8.98
CA ILE A 86 -2.87 6.53 7.55
C ILE A 86 -3.41 5.16 7.20
N ASN A 87 -4.37 5.17 6.29
CA ASN A 87 -4.89 4.01 5.60
C ASN A 87 -4.56 4.13 4.11
N MET A 88 -4.26 3.00 3.49
CA MET A 88 -3.96 2.89 2.07
C MET A 88 -4.80 1.76 1.47
N ILE A 89 -5.37 2.03 0.30
CA ILE A 89 -6.00 1.00 -0.54
C ILE A 89 -5.08 0.81 -1.74
N ILE A 90 -4.59 -0.41 -1.92
CA ILE A 90 -3.75 -0.80 -3.05
C ILE A 90 -4.59 -1.72 -3.93
N ASN A 91 -4.70 -1.40 -5.22
CA ASN A 91 -5.43 -2.18 -6.20
C ASN A 91 -4.48 -2.63 -7.30
N TRP A 92 -4.65 -3.86 -7.78
CA TRP A 92 -3.94 -4.39 -8.95
C TRP A 92 -4.86 -5.42 -9.63
N GLU A 93 -4.95 -5.37 -10.96
CA GLU A 93 -5.91 -6.19 -11.71
C GLU A 93 -7.33 -6.12 -11.09
N ASN A 94 -7.89 -7.27 -10.69
CA ASN A 94 -9.19 -7.39 -10.01
C ASN A 94 -9.07 -7.57 -8.47
N ASN A 95 -7.91 -7.23 -7.90
CA ASN A 95 -7.62 -7.44 -6.48
C ASN A 95 -7.43 -6.12 -5.75
N SER A 96 -7.67 -6.17 -4.44
CA SER A 96 -7.36 -5.06 -3.53
C SER A 96 -6.75 -5.54 -2.22
N TYR A 97 -5.93 -4.69 -1.64
CA TYR A 97 -5.35 -4.84 -0.31
C TYR A 97 -5.55 -3.56 0.50
N HIS A 98 -6.15 -3.71 1.67
CA HIS A 98 -6.47 -2.60 2.57
C HIS A 98 -5.42 -2.55 3.67
N ALA A 99 -4.42 -1.70 3.46
CA ALA A 99 -3.36 -1.39 4.38
C ALA A 99 -3.89 -0.39 5.43
N LYS A 100 -3.98 -0.79 6.70
CA LYS A 100 -4.61 0.03 7.75
C LYS A 100 -3.68 0.38 8.90
N ASN A 101 -3.98 1.52 9.52
CA ASN A 101 -3.45 1.97 10.80
C ASN A 101 -1.92 2.07 10.80
N TRP A 102 -1.32 2.61 9.74
CA TRP A 102 0.09 3.00 9.78
C TRP A 102 0.22 4.37 10.42
N LYS A 103 1.09 4.49 11.40
CA LYS A 103 1.39 5.76 12.07
C LYS A 103 2.82 6.16 11.68
N PRO A 104 2.98 7.15 10.77
CA PRO A 104 4.28 7.63 10.36
C PRO A 104 5.09 8.14 11.55
N ILE A 105 6.41 7.95 11.51
CA ILE A 105 7.32 8.50 12.52
C ILE A 105 7.37 10.02 12.36
N ASN A 106 7.47 10.50 11.11
CA ASN A 106 7.46 11.91 10.76
C ASN A 106 6.12 12.32 10.14
N LEU A 107 5.21 12.80 10.98
CA LEU A 107 3.88 13.25 10.54
C LEU A 107 3.90 14.54 9.72
N LYS A 108 4.96 15.36 9.81
CA LYS A 108 5.04 16.65 9.11
C LYS A 108 5.29 16.48 7.61
N ASN A 109 6.09 15.49 7.24
CA ASN A 109 6.59 15.34 5.87
C ASN A 109 5.96 14.18 5.11
N ILE A 110 4.88 13.61 5.65
CA ILE A 110 4.34 12.35 5.16
C ILE A 110 3.86 12.39 3.71
N TYR A 111 3.39 13.55 3.25
CA TYR A 111 2.94 13.77 1.88
C TYR A 111 4.09 13.74 0.86
N LEU A 112 5.34 13.95 1.30
CA LEU A 112 6.51 13.92 0.43
C LEU A 112 6.87 12.50 0.00
N PHE A 113 6.63 11.50 0.86
CA PHE A 113 7.09 10.13 0.61
C PHE A 113 6.34 9.37 -0.50
N PHE A 114 5.28 9.93 -1.06
CA PHE A 114 4.42 9.25 -2.04
C PHE A 114 4.06 10.12 -3.25
N ARG A 115 4.82 11.20 -3.48
CA ARG A 115 4.65 12.11 -4.62
C ARG A 115 5.71 11.89 -5.73
N GLU A 116 6.69 11.04 -5.49
CA GLU A 116 7.70 10.65 -6.49
C GLU A 116 7.23 9.42 -7.29
#